data_AF-A0AAE9GWU3-F1
#
_entry.id   AF-A0AAE9GWU3-F1
#
_cell.length_a   1.000
_cell.length_b   1.000
_cell.length_c   1.000
_cell.angle_alpha   90.00
_cell.angle_beta   90.00
_cell.angle_gamma   90.00
#
_symmetry.space_group_name_H-M   'P 1'
#
loop_
_entity.id
_entity.type
_entity.pdbx_description
1 polymer ?
#
loop_
_entity_poly.entity_id
_entity_poly.type
_entity_poly.pdbx_seq_one_letter_code
_entity_poly.pdbx_strand_id
1 'polypeptide(L)'
;MKKYLPILLMAAMAASFPMAASADSRIERLERQVAELSERVRQLEQQTRAQHIIIENRQSKAPVYACNVSVFGHNYEGTATNEGLARQQARKACAAEQNAMFCTDREIKCRKYP
;
A
#
# COMPACT_ATOMS: atom_id res chain seq x y z
N MET A 1 -14.27 67.43 -52.46
CA MET A 1 -13.38 66.72 -51.52
C MET A 1 -14.21 65.98 -50.46
N LYS A 2 -14.78 64.82 -50.81
CA LYS A 2 -15.78 64.11 -49.98
C LYS A 2 -15.67 62.59 -50.12
N LYS A 3 -14.44 62.07 -50.15
CA LYS A 3 -14.16 60.62 -50.30
C LYS A 3 -13.23 60.02 -49.24
N TYR A 4 -12.73 60.81 -48.29
CA TYR A 4 -11.83 60.32 -47.25
C TYR A 4 -12.50 60.11 -45.89
N LEU A 5 -13.81 60.39 -45.77
CA LEU A 5 -14.55 60.21 -44.53
C LEU A 5 -14.76 58.75 -44.08
N PRO A 6 -14.84 57.71 -44.94
CA PRO A 6 -15.05 56.35 -44.45
C PRO A 6 -13.76 55.64 -44.01
N ILE A 7 -12.58 56.17 -44.37
CA ILE A 7 -11.28 55.53 -44.05
C ILE A 7 -10.83 55.86 -42.61
N LEU A 8 -11.30 56.97 -42.04
CA LEU A 8 -10.95 57.36 -40.67
C LEU A 8 -11.74 56.60 -39.59
N LEU A 9 -12.82 55.87 -39.95
CA LEU A 9 -13.63 55.11 -39.00
C LEU A 9 -13.12 53.69 -38.73
N MET A 10 -12.24 53.15 -39.58
CA MET A 10 -11.62 51.82 -39.36
C MET A 10 -10.39 51.86 -38.44
N ALA A 11 -9.83 53.04 -38.17
CA ALA A 11 -8.69 53.19 -37.24
C ALA A 11 -9.12 53.27 -35.77
N ALA A 12 -10.43 53.36 -35.47
CA ALA A 12 -10.95 53.50 -34.11
C ALA A 12 -11.21 52.16 -33.39
N MET A 13 -10.96 51.00 -34.02
CA MET A 13 -11.16 49.69 -33.40
C MET A 13 -9.88 49.03 -32.85
N ALA A 14 -8.78 49.77 -32.71
CA ALA A 14 -7.51 49.22 -32.21
C ALA A 14 -7.16 49.62 -30.76
N ALA A 15 -8.03 50.34 -30.05
CA ALA A 15 -7.67 50.92 -28.75
C ALA A 15 -8.80 50.82 -27.72
N SER A 16 -9.15 49.59 -27.30
CA SER A 16 -9.91 49.38 -26.06
C SER A 16 -9.89 47.93 -25.59
N PHE A 17 -8.74 47.50 -25.07
CA PHE A 17 -8.70 46.44 -24.06
C PHE A 17 -7.77 46.87 -22.91
N PRO A 18 -8.29 47.41 -21.79
CA PRO A 18 -7.52 47.47 -20.54
C PRO A 18 -7.55 46.10 -19.84
N MET A 19 -7.35 45.03 -20.60
CA MET A 19 -7.43 43.64 -20.13
C MET A 19 -6.06 42.95 -20.12
N ALA A 20 -5.03 43.57 -20.72
CA ALA A 20 -3.67 43.03 -20.73
C ALA A 20 -3.05 43.06 -19.32
N ALA A 21 -3.12 44.18 -18.58
CA ALA A 21 -2.52 44.27 -17.25
C ALA A 21 -3.16 43.33 -16.21
N SER A 22 -4.49 43.10 -16.30
CA SER A 22 -5.20 42.16 -15.43
C SER A 22 -5.02 40.71 -15.86
N ALA A 23 -4.82 40.44 -17.16
CA ALA A 23 -4.46 39.12 -17.67
C ALA A 23 -3.01 38.77 -17.33
N ASP A 24 -2.05 39.68 -17.53
CA ASP A 24 -0.63 39.48 -17.23
C ASP A 24 -0.41 39.20 -15.74
N SER A 25 -1.05 39.98 -14.86
CA SER A 25 -0.98 39.72 -13.41
C SER A 25 -1.70 38.44 -12.98
N ARG A 26 -2.62 37.90 -13.78
CA ARG A 26 -3.23 36.58 -13.53
C ARG A 26 -2.33 35.46 -14.03
N ILE A 27 -1.73 35.62 -15.21
CA ILE A 27 -0.79 34.68 -15.80
C ILE A 27 0.42 34.52 -14.87
N GLU A 28 1.01 35.62 -14.42
CA GLU A 28 2.15 35.60 -13.50
C GLU A 28 1.81 34.89 -12.17
N ARG A 29 0.60 35.10 -11.64
CA ARG A 29 0.14 34.39 -10.44
C ARG A 29 -0.05 32.89 -10.68
N LEU A 30 -0.60 32.52 -11.83
CA LEU A 30 -0.81 31.13 -12.19
C LEU A 30 0.53 30.41 -12.44
N GLU A 31 1.49 31.06 -13.08
CA GLU A 31 2.84 30.53 -13.30
C GLU A 31 3.55 30.25 -11.97
N ARG A 32 3.47 31.18 -11.01
CA ARG A 32 4.01 30.96 -9.66
C ARG A 32 3.32 29.81 -8.95
N GLN A 33 2.00 29.71 -9.05
CA GLN A 33 1.24 28.61 -8.45
C GLN A 33 1.62 27.26 -9.06
N VAL A 34 1.78 27.19 -10.39
CA VAL A 34 2.23 25.97 -11.08
C VAL A 34 3.63 25.58 -10.65
N ALA A 35 4.56 26.54 -10.57
CA ALA A 35 5.91 26.29 -10.09
C ALA A 35 5.92 25.72 -8.66
N GLU A 36 5.17 26.34 -7.74
CA GLU A 36 5.05 25.87 -6.37
C GLU A 36 4.42 24.48 -6.27
N LEU A 37 3.34 24.23 -7.01
CA LEU A 37 2.66 22.94 -7.01
C LEU A 37 3.55 21.83 -7.60
N SER A 38 4.27 22.13 -8.67
CA SER A 38 5.19 21.20 -9.32
C SER A 38 6.30 20.76 -8.39
N GLU A 39 6.83 21.70 -7.58
CA GLU A 39 7.86 21.39 -6.60
C GLU A 39 7.31 20.55 -5.45
N ARG A 40 6.11 20.86 -4.96
CA ARG A 40 5.44 20.04 -3.93
C ARG A 40 5.16 18.62 -4.42
N VAL A 41 4.69 18.45 -5.65
CA VAL A 41 4.48 17.13 -6.26
C VAL A 41 5.79 16.38 -6.36
N ARG A 42 6.85 17.01 -6.86
CA ARG A 42 8.19 16.40 -6.94
C ARG A 42 8.69 15.93 -5.58
N GLN A 43 8.53 16.73 -4.54
CA GLN A 43 8.90 16.36 -3.17
C GLN A 43 8.06 15.20 -2.63
N LEU A 44 6.75 15.22 -2.86
CA LEU A 44 5.85 14.13 -2.47
C LEU A 44 6.19 12.82 -3.20
N GLU A 45 6.45 12.87 -4.50
CA GLU A 45 6.87 11.69 -5.27
C GLU A 45 8.21 11.13 -4.77
N GLN A 46 9.17 11.99 -4.41
CA GLN A 46 10.43 11.58 -3.81
C GLN A 46 10.22 10.94 -2.44
N GLN A 47 9.34 11.50 -1.60
CA GLN A 47 8.98 10.91 -0.31
C GLN A 47 8.25 9.58 -0.47
N THR A 48 7.30 9.46 -1.40
CA THR A 48 6.60 8.21 -1.69
C THR A 48 7.56 7.14 -2.23
N ARG A 49 8.52 7.51 -3.10
CA ARG A 49 9.56 6.59 -3.57
C ARG A 49 10.50 6.16 -2.43
N ALA A 50 10.89 7.08 -1.55
CA ALA A 50 11.72 6.76 -0.39
C ALA A 50 10.96 5.89 0.64
N GLN A 51 9.65 6.10 0.81
CA GLN A 51 8.78 5.28 1.66
C GLN A 51 8.43 3.92 1.01
N HIS A 52 8.50 3.80 -0.32
CA HIS A 52 8.34 2.52 -1.03
C HIS A 52 9.59 1.62 -0.95
N ILE A 53 10.66 2.06 -0.28
CA ILE A 53 11.81 1.22 0.04
C ILE A 53 11.70 0.86 1.53
N ILE A 54 11.64 -0.45 1.80
CA ILE A 54 11.51 -1.14 3.10
C ILE A 54 10.08 -1.22 3.71
N ILE A 55 9.10 -1.58 2.90
CA ILE A 55 8.37 -2.81 3.22
C ILE A 55 8.48 -3.66 1.96
N GLU A 56 9.64 -4.31 1.79
CA GLU A 56 9.61 -5.56 1.05
C GLU A 56 8.52 -6.39 1.73
N ASN A 57 7.40 -6.53 1.03
CA ASN A 57 6.48 -7.64 1.21
C ASN A 57 7.28 -8.91 0.85
N ARG A 58 8.30 -9.24 1.66
CA ARG A 58 8.62 -10.61 1.94
C ARG A 58 7.31 -11.14 2.46
N GLN A 59 6.58 -11.80 1.58
CA GLN A 59 5.62 -12.80 1.99
C GLN A 59 6.43 -13.82 2.79
N SER A 60 6.78 -13.48 4.03
CA SER A 60 7.21 -14.46 5.01
C SER A 60 6.00 -15.36 5.09
N LYS A 61 6.13 -16.55 4.51
CA LYS A 61 5.09 -17.56 4.64
C LYS A 61 4.79 -17.64 6.14
N ALA A 62 3.50 -17.60 6.48
CA ALA A 62 3.13 -17.71 7.88
C ALA A 62 3.75 -19.01 8.41
N PRO A 63 4.48 -18.97 9.54
CA PRO A 63 5.20 -20.15 10.00
C PRO A 63 4.22 -21.27 10.27
N VAL A 64 4.57 -22.48 9.84
CA VAL A 64 3.77 -23.69 10.06
C VAL A 64 4.38 -24.47 11.21
N TYR A 65 3.57 -24.79 12.21
CA TYR A 65 3.94 -25.67 13.31
C TYR A 65 3.42 -27.07 13.02
N ALA A 66 4.31 -28.05 13.03
CA ALA A 66 3.95 -29.46 12.99
C ALA A 66 4.28 -30.07 14.36
N CYS A 67 3.25 -30.55 15.04
CA CYS A 67 3.35 -31.19 16.35
C CYS A 67 3.00 -32.67 16.22
N ASN A 68 3.73 -33.52 16.93
CA ASN A 68 3.44 -34.95 16.97
C ASN A 68 3.52 -35.53 18.38
N VAL A 69 2.82 -36.64 18.59
CA VAL A 69 2.89 -37.47 19.79
C VAL A 69 2.89 -38.93 19.37
N SER A 70 3.79 -39.71 19.96
CA SER A 70 3.93 -41.13 19.63
C SER A 70 3.59 -41.98 20.85
N VAL A 71 2.60 -42.86 20.70
CA VAL A 71 2.08 -43.71 21.77
C VAL A 71 1.86 -45.11 21.22
N PHE A 72 2.33 -46.14 21.93
CA PHE A 72 2.18 -47.56 21.55
C PHE A 72 2.57 -47.88 20.10
N GLY A 73 3.61 -47.22 19.57
CA GLY A 73 4.07 -47.43 18.19
C GLY A 73 3.27 -46.68 17.12
N HIS A 74 2.21 -45.96 17.49
CA HIS A 74 1.47 -45.05 16.62
C HIS A 74 2.01 -43.64 16.75
N ASN A 75 1.88 -42.84 15.69
CA ASN A 75 2.26 -41.44 15.67
C ASN A 75 1.10 -40.58 15.20
N TYR A 76 0.76 -39.57 15.98
CA TYR A 76 -0.36 -38.67 15.75
C TYR A 76 0.16 -37.28 15.50
N GLU A 77 -0.29 -36.63 14.42
CA GLU A 77 0.22 -35.34 13.97
C GLU A 77 -0.88 -34.27 13.96
N GLY A 78 -0.47 -33.03 14.18
CA GLY A 78 -1.28 -31.83 14.03
C GLY A 78 -0.46 -30.70 13.42
N THR A 79 -1.04 -29.98 12.46
CA THR A 79 -0.35 -28.91 11.74
C THR A 79 -1.19 -27.64 11.73
N ALA A 80 -0.59 -26.51 12.14
CA ALA A 80 -1.29 -25.23 12.14
C ALA A 80 -0.31 -24.05 12.07
N THR A 81 -0.83 -22.86 11.77
CA THR A 81 -0.07 -21.60 11.84
C THR A 81 0.18 -21.12 13.27
N ASN A 82 -0.38 -21.82 14.26
CA ASN A 82 -0.24 -21.56 15.69
C ASN A 82 0.17 -22.87 16.40
N GLU A 83 1.20 -22.80 17.25
CA GLU A 83 1.70 -24.00 17.95
C GLU A 83 0.65 -24.64 18.87
N GLY A 84 -0.11 -23.83 19.62
CA GLY A 84 -1.14 -24.34 20.52
C GLY A 84 -2.24 -25.09 19.77
N LEU A 85 -2.63 -24.59 18.59
CA LEU A 85 -3.60 -25.27 17.74
C LEU A 85 -3.02 -26.59 17.17
N ALA A 86 -1.76 -26.59 16.73
CA ALA A 86 -1.09 -27.79 16.25
C ALA A 86 -0.97 -28.86 17.36
N ARG A 87 -0.62 -28.46 18.59
CA ARG A 87 -0.61 -29.33 19.78
C ARG A 87 -1.99 -29.92 20.06
N GLN A 88 -3.03 -29.07 20.08
CA GLN A 88 -4.39 -29.52 20.31
C GLN A 88 -4.85 -30.54 19.27
N GLN A 89 -4.51 -30.33 17.99
CA GLN A 89 -4.81 -31.27 16.91
C GLN A 89 -4.12 -32.62 17.11
N ALA A 90 -2.80 -32.63 17.37
CA ALA A 90 -2.06 -33.87 17.63
C ALA A 90 -2.62 -34.63 18.83
N ARG A 91 -2.94 -33.91 19.92
CA ARG A 91 -3.58 -34.49 21.11
C ARG A 91 -4.94 -35.09 20.80
N LYS A 92 -5.78 -34.38 20.05
CA LYS A 92 -7.12 -34.83 19.69
C LYS A 92 -7.06 -36.06 18.79
N ALA A 93 -6.12 -36.11 17.85
CA ALA A 93 -5.89 -37.28 17.01
C ALA A 93 -5.47 -38.50 17.85
N CYS A 94 -4.53 -38.31 18.79
CA CYS A 94 -4.15 -39.37 19.73
C CYS A 94 -5.33 -39.85 20.58
N ALA A 95 -6.07 -38.92 21.20
CA ALA A 95 -7.17 -39.26 22.11
C ALA A 95 -8.42 -39.83 21.41
N ALA A 96 -8.47 -39.77 20.07
CA ALA A 96 -9.53 -40.41 19.30
C ALA A 96 -9.33 -41.93 19.18
N GLU A 97 -8.09 -42.41 19.27
CA GLU A 97 -7.72 -43.82 19.12
C GLU A 97 -7.19 -44.43 20.41
N GLN A 98 -6.56 -43.62 21.25
CA GLN A 98 -5.91 -44.03 22.49
C GLN A 98 -6.61 -43.41 23.69
N ASN A 99 -6.37 -43.97 24.88
CA ASN A 99 -6.83 -43.35 26.13
C ASN A 99 -6.14 -41.99 26.32
N ALA A 100 -6.92 -40.95 26.63
CA ALA A 100 -6.45 -39.58 26.83
C ALA A 100 -5.32 -39.46 27.87
N MET A 101 -5.21 -40.39 28.81
CA MET A 101 -4.13 -40.44 29.79
C MET A 101 -2.73 -40.59 29.15
N PHE A 102 -2.64 -41.20 27.98
CA PHE A 102 -1.37 -41.35 27.24
C PHE A 102 -1.12 -40.20 26.25
N CYS A 103 -2.11 -39.36 25.99
CA CYS A 103 -2.04 -38.27 25.02
C CYS A 103 -1.78 -36.93 25.72
N THR A 104 -0.76 -36.87 26.59
CA THR A 104 -0.50 -35.66 27.38
C THR A 104 0.29 -34.62 26.60
N ASP A 105 0.05 -33.33 26.90
CA ASP A 105 0.73 -32.20 26.25
C ASP A 105 2.26 -32.19 26.44
N ARG A 106 2.76 -32.88 27.47
CA ARG A 106 4.19 -32.99 27.78
C ARG A 106 4.94 -33.87 26.79
N GLU A 107 4.26 -34.85 26.21
CA GLU A 107 4.86 -35.78 25.25
C GLU A 107 4.79 -35.26 23.81
N ILE A 108 4.03 -34.19 23.56
CA ILE A 108 3.90 -33.57 22.25
C ILE A 108 5.17 -32.78 21.92
N LYS A 109 5.80 -33.13 20.79
CA LYS A 109 6.97 -32.44 20.24
C LYS A 109 6.56 -31.63 19.02
N CYS A 110 6.95 -30.36 18.98
CA CYS A 110 6.61 -29.44 17.89
C CYS A 110 7.85 -28.96 17.14
N ARG A 111 7.70 -28.80 15.83
CA ARG A 111 8.70 -28.18 14.94
C ARG A 111 8.05 -27.01 14.21
N LYS A 112 8.77 -25.89 14.13
CA LYS A 112 8.37 -24.70 13.40
C LYS A 112 9.08 -24.68 12.05
N TYR A 113 8.31 -24.52 10.99
CA TYR A 113 8.78 -24.32 9.63
C TYR A 113 8.50 -22.88 9.19
N PRO A 114 9.48 -22.21 8.56
CA PRO A 114 9.33 -20.86 8.04
C PRO A 114 8.46 -20.80 6.77
#